data_AF-A0A535X8Z4-F1
#
_entry.id   AF-A0A535X8Z4-F1
#
_cell.length_a   1.000
_cell.length_b   1.000
_cell.length_c   1.000
_cell.angle_alpha   90.00
_cell.angle_beta   90.00
_cell.angle_gamma   90.00
#
_symmetry.space_group_name_H-M   'P 1'
#
loop_
_entity.id
_entity.type
_entity.pdbx_description
1 polymer ?
#
loop_
_entity_poly.entity_id
_entity_poly.type
_entity_poly.pdbx_seq_one_letter_code
_entity_poly.pdbx_strand_id
1 'polypeptide(L)'
;MAFVAGLIWGLVIAGIQVASEHYGPSLGPIALNGNGALAVPATLIPLAIFWGWTWIANRWSGRSLIPGIVFVAGLWLGTGAAAPIDVLLYPQSPDATLVSSLPGLLLSGAIFVLPLALIAAGVYWALRSDRLPAAGLIVFLLYVIGVALSIVPLLGPIIGGGVIAGTAAGHVWRRAGGHTLIGIFVLVLMLIAVYGVPYVQAGGALPRLSG
;
A
#
# COMPACT_ATOMS: atom_id res chain seq x y z
N MET A 1 7.26 -14.21 -14.25
CA MET A 1 6.59 -12.91 -14.50
C MET A 1 5.97 -12.28 -13.26
N ALA A 2 5.08 -12.96 -12.52
CA ALA A 2 4.43 -12.35 -11.33
C ALA A 2 5.42 -11.87 -10.25
N PHE A 3 6.47 -12.67 -9.96
CA PHE A 3 7.54 -12.29 -9.04
C PHE A 3 8.22 -10.99 -9.48
N VAL A 4 8.66 -10.96 -10.74
CA VAL A 4 9.36 -9.81 -11.33
C VAL A 4 8.49 -8.56 -11.31
N ALA A 5 7.19 -8.69 -11.62
CA ALA A 5 6.25 -7.58 -11.55
C ALA A 5 6.13 -7.04 -10.11
N GLY A 6 6.00 -7.93 -9.12
CA GLY A 6 5.99 -7.54 -7.70
C GLY A 6 7.30 -6.87 -7.29
N LEU A 7 8.43 -7.43 -7.70
CA LEU A 7 9.77 -6.89 -7.43
C LEU A 7 9.94 -5.49 -8.01
N ILE A 8 9.53 -5.26 -9.27
CA ILE A 8 9.59 -3.95 -9.91
C ILE A 8 8.75 -2.93 -9.14
N TRP A 9 7.50 -3.27 -8.78
CA TRP A 9 6.65 -2.40 -7.97
C TRP A 9 7.31 -2.09 -6.62
N GLY A 10 7.85 -3.10 -5.95
CA GLY A 10 8.54 -2.93 -4.68
C GLY A 10 9.76 -2.02 -4.80
N LEU A 11 10.59 -2.20 -5.84
CA LEU A 11 11.77 -1.37 -6.08
C LEU A 11 11.41 0.10 -6.37
N VAL A 12 10.33 0.33 -7.13
CA VAL A 12 9.82 1.70 -7.36
C VAL A 12 9.38 2.32 -6.05
N ILE A 13 8.63 1.59 -5.22
CA ILE A 13 8.17 2.06 -3.90
C ILE A 13 9.37 2.33 -2.99
N ALA A 14 10.36 1.43 -2.94
CA ALA A 14 11.58 1.60 -2.17
C ALA A 14 12.37 2.84 -2.61
N GLY A 15 12.52 3.06 -3.91
CA GLY A 15 13.18 4.26 -4.44
C GLY A 15 12.46 5.54 -4.05
N ILE A 16 11.13 5.58 -4.15
CA ILE A 16 10.32 6.73 -3.72
C ILE A 16 10.43 6.93 -2.21
N GLN A 17 10.44 5.84 -1.43
CA GLN A 17 10.58 5.89 0.03
C GLN A 17 11.92 6.52 0.42
N VAL A 18 13.04 6.03 -0.13
CA VAL A 18 14.37 6.59 0.15
C VAL A 18 14.47 8.04 -0.34
N ALA A 19 13.94 8.35 -1.53
CA ALA A 19 13.91 9.73 -2.01
C ALA A 19 13.09 10.65 -1.09
N SER A 20 11.98 10.15 -0.53
CA SER A 20 11.15 10.90 0.41
C SER A 20 11.83 11.08 1.77
N GLU A 21 12.53 10.05 2.26
CA GLU A 21 13.32 10.12 3.50
C GLU A 21 14.33 11.29 3.47
N HIS A 22 15.06 11.45 2.36
CA HIS A 22 16.16 12.41 2.24
C HIS A 22 15.78 13.76 1.60
N TYR A 23 14.76 13.79 0.75
CA TYR A 23 14.36 15.00 0.01
C TYR A 23 12.89 15.39 0.20
N GLY A 24 12.15 14.66 1.06
CA GLY A 24 10.73 14.88 1.26
C GLY A 24 10.41 16.29 1.78
N PRO A 25 9.42 16.99 1.20
CA PRO A 25 9.04 18.30 1.69
C PRO A 25 8.30 18.21 3.02
N SER A 26 8.36 19.28 3.81
CA SER A 26 7.51 19.48 4.99
C SER A 26 6.33 20.39 4.64
N LEU A 27 5.12 19.93 4.92
CA LEU A 27 3.85 20.62 4.67
C LEU A 27 3.08 20.75 5.98
N GLY A 28 3.28 21.87 6.69
CA GLY A 28 2.63 22.14 7.96
C GLY A 28 2.96 21.06 9.02
N PRO A 29 1.97 20.39 9.63
CA PRO A 29 2.22 19.35 10.63
C PRO A 29 2.73 18.03 10.04
N ILE A 30 2.77 17.89 8.71
CA ILE A 30 3.23 16.68 8.02
C ILE A 30 4.63 16.92 7.48
N ALA A 31 5.59 16.10 7.91
CA ALA A 31 6.91 16.01 7.32
C ALA A 31 6.98 14.73 6.49
N LEU A 32 7.35 14.81 5.21
CA LEU A 32 7.60 13.64 4.36
C LEU A 32 9.04 13.10 4.49
N ASN A 33 9.95 13.91 5.04
CA ASN A 33 11.30 13.49 5.44
C ASN A 33 11.30 12.85 6.83
N GLY A 34 12.28 11.98 7.12
CA GLY A 34 12.29 11.20 8.36
C GLY A 34 11.17 10.15 8.39
N ASN A 35 10.49 10.02 9.54
CA ASN A 35 9.35 9.10 9.73
C ASN A 35 8.22 9.24 8.68
N GLY A 36 8.15 10.36 7.97
CA GLY A 36 7.26 10.59 6.84
C GLY A 36 7.46 9.64 5.65
N ALA A 37 8.66 9.07 5.47
CA ALA A 37 8.92 8.12 4.41
C ALA A 37 8.10 6.84 4.54
N LEU A 38 7.65 6.49 5.75
CA LEU A 38 6.76 5.35 6.01
C LEU A 38 5.36 5.55 5.39
N ALA A 39 4.99 6.79 5.06
CA ALA A 39 3.77 7.10 4.34
C ALA A 39 3.78 6.58 2.89
N VAL A 40 4.97 6.47 2.27
CA VAL A 40 5.13 5.97 0.91
C VAL A 40 4.70 4.51 0.78
N PRO A 41 5.26 3.54 1.51
CA PRO A 41 4.82 2.15 1.43
C PRO A 41 3.35 2.02 1.88
N ALA A 42 2.93 2.73 2.93
CA ALA A 42 1.54 2.72 3.39
C ALA A 42 0.54 3.16 2.30
N THR A 43 0.93 4.10 1.43
CA THR A 43 0.06 4.59 0.35
C THR A 43 0.11 3.69 -0.89
N LEU A 44 1.32 3.30 -1.31
CA LEU A 44 1.54 2.71 -2.64
C LEU A 44 1.43 1.18 -2.68
N ILE A 45 1.68 0.48 -1.57
CA ILE A 45 1.53 -0.99 -1.51
C ILE A 45 0.08 -1.43 -1.73
N PRO A 46 -0.96 -0.82 -1.10
CA PRO A 46 -2.35 -1.14 -1.42
C PRO A 46 -2.66 -1.05 -2.91
N LEU A 47 -2.15 0.01 -3.56
CA LEU A 47 -2.31 0.23 -4.99
C LEU A 47 -1.59 -0.84 -5.82
N ALA A 48 -0.36 -1.20 -5.45
CA ALA A 48 0.41 -2.25 -6.11
C ALA A 48 -0.26 -3.63 -5.96
N ILE A 49 -0.80 -3.96 -4.78
CA ILE A 49 -1.55 -5.20 -4.56
C ILE A 49 -2.81 -5.23 -5.42
N PHE A 50 -3.61 -4.15 -5.41
CA PHE A 50 -4.79 -4.03 -6.26
C PHE A 50 -4.45 -4.26 -7.75
N TRP A 51 -3.45 -3.54 -8.27
CA TRP A 51 -3.06 -3.64 -9.68
C TRP A 51 -2.47 -5.01 -10.03
N GLY A 52 -1.56 -5.52 -9.19
CA GLY A 52 -0.94 -6.81 -9.39
C GLY A 52 -1.96 -7.94 -9.40
N TRP A 53 -2.89 -7.93 -8.44
CA TRP A 53 -3.87 -9.00 -8.31
C TRP A 53 -4.97 -8.94 -9.36
N THR A 54 -5.40 -7.76 -9.80
CA THR A 54 -6.33 -7.64 -10.92
C THR A 54 -5.69 -8.07 -12.24
N TRP A 55 -4.45 -7.68 -12.51
CA TRP A 55 -3.68 -8.18 -13.67
C TRP A 55 -3.54 -9.70 -13.65
N ILE A 56 -3.21 -10.27 -12.49
CA ILE A 56 -3.11 -11.71 -12.28
C ILE A 56 -4.49 -12.39 -12.46
N ALA A 57 -5.54 -11.86 -11.86
CA ALA A 57 -6.87 -12.45 -11.99
C ALA A 57 -7.32 -12.51 -13.46
N ASN A 58 -7.08 -11.44 -14.22
CA ASN A 58 -7.39 -11.36 -15.66
C ASN A 58 -6.60 -12.37 -16.49
N ARG A 59 -5.31 -12.56 -16.19
CA ARG A 59 -4.43 -13.43 -16.98
C ARG A 59 -4.64 -14.93 -16.71
N TRP A 60 -5.14 -15.30 -15.54
CA TRP A 60 -5.32 -16.70 -15.13
C TRP A 60 -6.79 -17.08 -14.90
N SER A 61 -7.75 -16.34 -15.46
CA SER A 61 -9.20 -16.57 -15.33
C SER A 61 -9.63 -16.81 -13.87
N GLY A 62 -9.03 -16.05 -12.94
CA GLY A 62 -9.27 -16.16 -11.50
C GLY A 62 -8.62 -17.37 -10.80
N ARG A 63 -7.98 -18.32 -11.50
CA ARG A 63 -7.25 -19.44 -10.87
C ARG A 63 -5.81 -19.05 -10.53
N SER A 64 -5.67 -18.10 -9.60
CA SER A 64 -4.46 -17.27 -9.56
C SER A 64 -3.81 -17.11 -8.19
N LEU A 65 -4.05 -18.05 -7.26
CA LEU A 65 -3.51 -18.00 -5.90
C LEU A 65 -1.98 -18.05 -5.87
N ILE A 66 -1.36 -19.00 -6.59
CA ILE A 66 0.11 -19.12 -6.65
C ILE A 66 0.75 -17.87 -7.28
N PRO A 67 0.31 -17.38 -8.47
CA PRO A 67 0.83 -16.13 -9.01
C PRO A 67 0.68 -14.93 -8.06
N GLY A 68 -0.44 -14.84 -7.31
CA GLY A 68 -0.67 -13.80 -6.32
C GLY A 68 0.35 -13.84 -5.17
N ILE A 69 0.59 -15.03 -4.61
CA ILE A 69 1.62 -15.22 -3.56
C ILE A 69 3.01 -14.86 -4.09
N VAL A 70 3.33 -15.32 -5.29
CA VAL A 70 4.64 -15.05 -5.93
C VAL A 70 4.82 -13.56 -6.22
N PHE A 71 3.77 -12.84 -6.60
CA PHE A 71 3.78 -11.38 -6.71
C PHE A 71 4.02 -10.71 -5.36
N VAL A 72 3.31 -11.13 -4.30
CA VAL A 72 3.50 -10.60 -2.94
C VAL A 72 4.91 -10.84 -2.44
N ALA A 73 5.52 -12.00 -2.73
CA ALA A 73 6.91 -12.29 -2.39
C ALA A 73 7.90 -11.35 -3.11
N GLY A 74 7.66 -11.06 -4.40
CA GLY A 74 8.43 -10.07 -5.14
C GLY A 74 8.26 -8.66 -4.56
N LEU A 75 7.02 -8.26 -4.27
CA LEU A 75 6.71 -6.95 -3.68
C LEU A 75 7.33 -6.78 -2.29
N TRP A 76 7.31 -7.84 -1.47
CA TRP A 76 7.95 -7.92 -0.17
C TRP A 76 9.46 -7.63 -0.27
N LEU A 77 10.18 -8.38 -1.11
CA LEU A 77 11.61 -8.19 -1.31
C LEU A 77 11.94 -6.83 -1.94
N GLY A 78 11.16 -6.40 -2.93
CA GLY A 78 11.37 -5.13 -3.61
C GLY A 78 11.17 -3.93 -2.67
N THR A 79 10.12 -3.95 -1.86
CA THR A 79 9.87 -2.90 -0.85
C THR A 79 10.96 -2.90 0.21
N GLY A 80 11.38 -4.10 0.65
CA GLY A 80 12.50 -4.27 1.57
C GLY A 80 13.82 -3.68 1.07
N ALA A 81 14.01 -3.61 -0.26
CA ALA A 81 15.21 -3.03 -0.86
C ALA A 81 15.45 -1.55 -0.49
N ALA A 82 14.48 -0.86 0.12
CA ALA A 82 14.70 0.46 0.69
C ALA A 82 15.90 0.48 1.64
N ALA A 83 16.07 -0.54 2.50
CA ALA A 83 17.18 -0.61 3.45
C ALA A 83 18.58 -0.69 2.79
N PRO A 84 18.87 -1.63 1.86
CA PRO A 84 20.15 -1.63 1.16
C PRO A 84 20.35 -0.42 0.23
N ILE A 85 19.29 0.12 -0.38
CA ILE A 85 19.39 1.34 -1.20
C ILE A 85 19.83 2.52 -0.30
N ASP A 86 19.22 2.65 0.87
CA ASP A 86 19.56 3.69 1.84
C ASP A 86 21.01 3.57 2.31
N VAL A 87 21.47 2.37 2.69
CA VAL A 87 22.86 2.13 3.08
C VAL A 87 23.85 2.42 1.95
N LEU A 88 23.49 2.11 0.70
CA LEU A 88 24.37 2.31 -0.45
C LEU A 88 24.52 3.80 -0.82
N LEU A 89 23.44 4.58 -0.72
CA LEU A 89 23.40 5.97 -1.16
C LEU A 89 23.62 6.99 -0.02
N TYR A 90 23.23 6.64 1.20
CA TYR A 90 23.22 7.49 2.39
C TYR A 90 23.72 6.73 3.64
N PRO A 91 24.99 6.26 3.65
CA PRO A 91 25.52 5.49 4.77
C PRO A 91 25.53 6.31 6.07
N GLN A 92 24.89 5.76 7.11
CA GLN A 92 24.76 6.40 8.43
C GLN A 92 26.05 6.30 9.28
N SER A 93 26.96 5.39 8.93
CA SER A 93 28.25 5.22 9.60
C SER A 93 29.28 4.61 8.66
N PRO A 94 30.60 4.73 8.95
CA PRO A 94 31.66 4.10 8.16
C PRO A 94 31.57 2.57 8.05
N ASP A 95 30.92 1.93 9.02
CA ASP A 95 30.76 0.46 9.10
C ASP A 95 29.45 -0.04 8.47
N ALA A 96 28.62 0.86 7.93
CA ALA A 96 27.37 0.50 7.29
C ALA A 96 27.64 -0.29 6.00
N THR A 97 27.15 -1.53 5.94
CA THR A 97 27.35 -2.44 4.80
C THR A 97 26.02 -3.01 4.30
N LEU A 98 26.00 -3.51 3.06
CA LEU A 98 24.82 -4.22 2.53
C LEU A 98 24.40 -5.41 3.41
N VAL A 99 25.36 -6.10 4.03
CA VAL A 99 25.07 -7.20 4.96
C VAL A 99 24.35 -6.68 6.22
N SER A 100 24.77 -5.54 6.75
CA SER A 100 24.10 -4.91 7.91
C SER A 100 22.67 -4.43 7.61
N SER A 101 22.32 -4.25 6.32
CA SER A 101 20.97 -3.86 5.89
C SER A 101 19.97 -5.03 5.76
N LEU A 102 20.44 -6.29 5.80
CA LEU A 102 19.59 -7.48 5.61
C LEU A 102 18.42 -7.55 6.60
N PRO A 103 18.58 -7.26 7.91
CA PRO A 103 17.45 -7.21 8.83
C PRO A 103 16.41 -6.17 8.42
N GLY A 104 16.84 -4.97 8.01
CA GLY A 104 15.97 -3.91 7.52
C GLY A 104 15.23 -4.28 6.25
N LEU A 105 15.91 -5.00 5.34
CA LEU A 105 15.30 -5.52 4.11
C LEU A 105 14.13 -6.45 4.41
N LEU A 106 14.36 -7.45 5.26
CA LEU A 106 13.32 -8.43 5.57
C LEU A 106 12.18 -7.81 6.37
N LEU A 107 12.50 -6.95 7.35
CA LEU A 107 11.54 -6.38 8.28
C LEU A 107 10.65 -5.31 7.63
N SER A 108 11.23 -4.37 6.87
CA SER A 108 10.47 -3.29 6.22
C SER A 108 9.43 -3.86 5.27
N GLY A 109 9.87 -4.77 4.39
CA GLY A 109 8.95 -5.48 3.51
C GLY A 109 7.87 -6.21 4.32
N ALA A 110 8.26 -6.92 5.38
CA ALA A 110 7.34 -7.79 6.13
C ALA A 110 6.22 -6.97 6.79
N ILE A 111 6.56 -5.84 7.42
CA ILE A 111 5.62 -4.98 8.14
C ILE A 111 4.56 -4.40 7.20
N PHE A 112 4.98 -3.89 6.04
CA PHE A 112 4.06 -3.17 5.15
C PHE A 112 3.35 -4.07 4.14
N VAL A 113 3.98 -5.15 3.68
CA VAL A 113 3.43 -5.98 2.60
C VAL A 113 2.62 -7.15 3.13
N LEU A 114 3.11 -7.89 4.12
CA LEU A 114 2.49 -9.19 4.48
C LEU A 114 1.15 -9.04 5.20
N PRO A 115 1.00 -8.22 6.28
CA PRO A 115 -0.30 -8.03 6.91
C PRO A 115 -1.34 -7.48 5.93
N LEU A 116 -0.93 -6.51 5.11
CA LEU A 116 -1.77 -5.88 4.11
C LEU A 116 -2.27 -6.91 3.09
N ALA A 117 -1.36 -7.72 2.54
CA ALA A 117 -1.68 -8.77 1.59
C ALA A 117 -2.61 -9.83 2.19
N LEU A 118 -2.41 -10.21 3.45
CA LEU A 118 -3.27 -11.18 4.14
C LEU A 118 -4.71 -10.64 4.31
N ILE A 119 -4.85 -9.39 4.73
CA ILE A 119 -6.15 -8.74 4.89
C ILE A 119 -6.83 -8.59 3.51
N ALA A 120 -6.08 -8.13 2.50
CA ALA A 120 -6.57 -8.00 1.14
C ALA A 120 -7.04 -9.35 0.59
N ALA A 121 -6.30 -10.45 0.85
CA ALA A 121 -6.68 -11.80 0.45
C ALA A 121 -8.00 -12.22 1.09
N GLY A 122 -8.16 -11.99 2.40
CA GLY A 122 -9.38 -12.31 3.14
C GLY A 122 -10.60 -11.60 2.57
N VAL A 123 -10.49 -10.28 2.36
CA VAL A 123 -11.59 -9.46 1.81
C VAL A 123 -11.90 -9.84 0.35
N TYR A 124 -10.86 -9.96 -0.49
CA TYR A 124 -11.01 -10.39 -1.87
C TYR A 124 -11.71 -11.75 -1.97
N TRP A 125 -11.29 -12.71 -1.15
CA TRP A 125 -11.86 -14.06 -1.15
C TRP A 125 -13.31 -14.08 -0.67
N ALA A 126 -13.64 -13.30 0.36
CA ALA A 126 -15.01 -13.18 0.87
C ALA A 126 -15.98 -12.60 -0.18
N LEU A 127 -15.55 -11.56 -0.90
CA LEU A 127 -16.34 -10.94 -1.98
C LEU A 127 -16.44 -11.84 -3.22
N ARG A 128 -15.39 -12.63 -3.49
CA ARG A 128 -15.34 -13.53 -4.64
C ARG A 128 -16.17 -14.80 -4.44
N SER A 129 -16.19 -15.34 -3.22
CA SER A 129 -16.84 -16.63 -2.92
C SER A 129 -18.33 -16.48 -2.58
N ASP A 130 -18.93 -15.32 -2.87
CA ASP A 130 -20.30 -14.95 -2.52
C ASP A 130 -20.65 -15.09 -1.02
N ARG A 131 -19.63 -15.18 -0.16
CA ARG A 131 -19.79 -15.19 1.31
C ARG A 131 -20.20 -13.82 1.83
N LEU A 132 -19.82 -12.76 1.12
CA LEU A 132 -20.35 -11.43 1.30
C LEU A 132 -21.15 -11.06 0.04
N PRO A 133 -22.41 -10.62 0.18
CA PRO A 133 -23.14 -10.08 -0.95
C PRO A 133 -22.36 -8.88 -1.49
N ALA A 134 -21.96 -8.88 -2.77
CA ALA A 134 -21.31 -7.69 -3.34
C ALA A 134 -22.36 -6.62 -3.74
N ALA A 135 -23.32 -6.39 -2.85
CA ALA A 135 -24.22 -5.26 -2.94
C ALA A 135 -23.40 -3.97 -2.89
N GLY A 136 -23.81 -2.94 -3.65
CA GLY A 136 -23.09 -1.67 -3.70
C GLY A 136 -22.84 -1.06 -2.32
N LEU A 137 -23.78 -1.27 -1.40
CA LEU A 137 -23.66 -0.85 0.00
C LEU A 137 -22.50 -1.54 0.75
N ILE A 138 -22.30 -2.85 0.56
CA ILE A 138 -21.23 -3.59 1.25
C ILE A 138 -19.87 -3.16 0.74
N VAL A 139 -19.71 -3.01 -0.58
CA VAL A 139 -18.47 -2.50 -1.19
C VAL A 139 -18.18 -1.09 -0.68
N PHE A 140 -19.20 -0.22 -0.63
CA PHE A 140 -19.08 1.12 -0.06
C PHE A 140 -18.64 1.09 1.41
N LEU A 141 -19.30 0.30 2.25
CA LEU A 141 -18.98 0.16 3.67
C LEU A 141 -17.55 -0.34 3.88
N LEU A 142 -17.07 -1.29 3.07
CA LEU A 142 -15.69 -1.77 3.17
C LEU A 142 -14.67 -0.67 2.88
N TYR A 143 -14.91 0.19 1.88
CA TYR A 143 -14.05 1.35 1.65
C TYR A 143 -14.08 2.34 2.81
N VAL A 144 -15.28 2.65 3.34
CA VAL A 144 -15.44 3.53 4.50
C VAL A 144 -14.71 2.97 5.73
N ILE A 145 -14.85 1.67 6.00
CA ILE A 145 -14.13 0.98 7.08
C ILE A 145 -12.62 1.07 6.85
N GLY A 146 -12.17 0.80 5.62
CA GLY A 146 -10.74 0.89 5.27
C GLY A 146 -10.14 2.26 5.57
N VAL A 147 -10.85 3.34 5.24
CA VAL A 147 -10.43 4.71 5.59
C VAL A 147 -10.56 4.95 7.10
N ALA A 148 -11.67 4.55 7.73
CA ALA A 148 -11.89 4.79 9.16
C ALA A 148 -10.85 4.11 10.06
N LEU A 149 -10.33 2.94 9.66
CA LEU A 149 -9.27 2.26 10.39
C LEU A 149 -7.98 3.08 10.49
N SER A 150 -7.74 4.03 9.57
CA SER A 150 -6.57 4.92 9.62
C SER A 150 -6.56 5.90 10.80
N ILE A 151 -7.66 6.00 11.54
CA ILE A 151 -7.72 6.73 12.82
C ILE A 151 -6.70 6.18 13.83
N VAL A 152 -6.36 4.89 13.74
CA VAL A 152 -5.32 4.25 14.56
C VAL A 152 -3.94 4.53 13.94
N PRO A 153 -3.05 5.27 14.61
CA PRO A 153 -1.73 5.58 14.06
C PRO A 153 -0.92 4.33 13.74
N LEU A 154 -0.10 4.40 12.68
CA LEU A 154 0.82 3.37 12.19
C LEU A 154 0.15 2.08 11.68
N LEU A 155 -0.64 1.39 12.50
CA LEU A 155 -1.29 0.12 12.14
C LEU A 155 -2.54 0.32 11.29
N GLY A 156 -3.29 1.40 11.53
CA GLY A 156 -4.53 1.71 10.84
C GLY A 156 -4.39 1.79 9.31
N PRO A 157 -3.41 2.53 8.77
CA PRO A 157 -3.16 2.59 7.34
C PRO A 157 -2.78 1.24 6.70
N ILE A 158 -2.06 0.37 7.41
CA ILE A 158 -1.69 -0.97 6.90
C ILE A 158 -2.94 -1.87 6.82
N ILE A 159 -3.72 -1.92 7.91
CA ILE A 159 -4.93 -2.74 7.98
C ILE A 159 -5.99 -2.21 7.01
N GLY A 160 -6.24 -0.90 7.06
CA GLY A 160 -7.18 -0.20 6.19
C GLY A 160 -6.80 -0.30 4.71
N GLY A 161 -5.50 -0.17 4.39
CA GLY A 161 -4.99 -0.39 3.05
C GLY A 161 -5.24 -1.80 2.53
N GLY A 162 -5.14 -2.82 3.40
CA GLY A 162 -5.49 -4.20 3.05
C GLY A 162 -6.97 -4.35 2.71
N VAL A 163 -7.85 -3.73 3.53
CA VAL A 163 -9.30 -3.71 3.26
C VAL A 163 -9.61 -3.02 1.95
N ILE A 164 -9.01 -1.85 1.69
CA ILE A 164 -9.22 -1.06 0.47
C ILE A 164 -8.74 -1.86 -0.76
N ALA A 165 -7.52 -2.41 -0.73
CA ALA A 165 -6.96 -3.17 -1.83
C ALA A 165 -7.77 -4.44 -2.14
N GLY A 166 -8.16 -5.20 -1.10
CA GLY A 166 -8.97 -6.41 -1.24
C GLY A 166 -10.38 -6.11 -1.79
N THR A 167 -10.99 -5.02 -1.31
CA THR A 167 -12.30 -4.55 -1.79
C THR A 167 -12.23 -4.15 -3.26
N ALA A 168 -11.22 -3.38 -3.64
CA ALA A 168 -11.00 -2.94 -5.01
C ALA A 168 -10.77 -4.12 -5.97
N ALA A 169 -9.92 -5.08 -5.58
CA ALA A 169 -9.68 -6.27 -6.36
C ALA A 169 -10.95 -7.12 -6.53
N GLY A 170 -11.74 -7.29 -5.46
CA GLY A 170 -13.00 -8.03 -5.50
C GLY A 170 -14.09 -7.32 -6.32
N HIS A 171 -14.13 -5.99 -6.24
CA HIS A 171 -15.09 -5.16 -6.99
C HIS A 171 -14.82 -5.21 -8.49
N VAL A 172 -13.57 -5.05 -8.91
CA VAL A 172 -13.15 -5.15 -10.31
C VAL A 172 -13.43 -6.55 -10.88
N TRP A 173 -13.17 -7.60 -10.10
CA TRP A 173 -13.43 -8.96 -10.55
C TRP A 173 -14.90 -9.17 -10.98
N ARG A 174 -15.85 -8.52 -10.29
CA ARG A 174 -17.28 -8.64 -10.56
C ARG A 174 -17.80 -7.70 -11.65
N ARG A 175 -17.18 -6.53 -11.82
CA ARG A 175 -17.56 -5.55 -12.85
C ARG A 175 -16.43 -5.46 -13.86
N ALA A 176 -16.52 -6.19 -14.97
CA ALA A 176 -15.52 -6.21 -16.02
C ALA A 176 -15.27 -4.80 -16.63
N GLY A 177 -14.39 -4.01 -16.00
CA GLY A 177 -14.10 -2.63 -16.42
C GLY A 177 -13.67 -1.71 -15.26
N GLY A 178 -13.23 -0.50 -15.59
CA GLY A 178 -12.98 0.56 -14.59
C GLY A 178 -11.70 0.43 -13.76
N HIS A 179 -10.76 -0.45 -14.14
CA HIS A 179 -9.50 -0.68 -13.42
C HIS A 179 -8.75 0.62 -13.10
N THR A 180 -8.61 1.51 -14.08
CA THR A 180 -7.93 2.81 -13.91
C THR A 180 -8.67 3.71 -12.92
N LEU A 181 -9.99 3.83 -13.05
CA LEU A 181 -10.80 4.66 -12.16
C LEU A 181 -10.75 4.13 -10.72
N ILE A 182 -10.82 2.81 -10.53
CA ILE A 182 -10.72 2.17 -9.22
C ILE A 182 -9.30 2.32 -8.67
N GLY A 183 -8.26 2.24 -9.50
CA GLY A 183 -6.88 2.52 -9.10
C GLY A 183 -6.69 3.96 -8.61
N ILE A 184 -7.25 4.94 -9.34
CA ILE A 184 -7.27 6.35 -8.92
C ILE A 184 -8.03 6.49 -7.59
N PHE A 185 -9.18 5.82 -7.47
CA PHE A 185 -9.97 5.86 -6.25
C PHE A 185 -9.21 5.26 -5.06
N VAL A 186 -8.57 4.10 -5.21
CA VAL A 186 -7.69 3.49 -4.20
C VAL A 186 -6.59 4.47 -3.79
N LEU A 187 -5.92 5.10 -4.76
CA LEU A 187 -4.89 6.09 -4.47
C LEU A 187 -5.45 7.26 -3.64
N VAL A 188 -6.60 7.82 -4.03
CA VAL A 188 -7.26 8.91 -3.28
C VAL A 188 -7.62 8.48 -1.86
N LEU A 189 -8.21 7.29 -1.69
CA LEU A 189 -8.54 6.77 -0.36
C LEU A 189 -7.29 6.57 0.51
N MET A 190 -6.20 6.09 -0.08
CA MET A 190 -4.93 5.94 0.64
C MET A 190 -4.30 7.28 0.99
N LEU A 191 -4.37 8.28 0.11
CA LEU A 191 -3.93 9.64 0.43
C LEU A 191 -4.76 10.24 1.57
N ILE A 192 -6.08 10.02 1.58
CA ILE A 192 -6.94 10.45 2.69
C ILE A 192 -6.57 9.70 3.98
N ALA A 193 -6.40 8.38 3.92
CA ALA A 193 -6.09 7.56 5.09
C ALA A 193 -4.71 7.89 5.69
N VAL A 194 -3.70 8.11 4.84
CA VAL A 194 -2.31 8.29 5.26
C VAL A 194 -1.99 9.75 5.60
N TYR A 195 -2.60 10.71 4.90
CA TYR A 195 -2.32 12.14 5.09
C TYR A 195 -3.53 12.91 5.62
N GLY A 196 -4.71 12.73 5.02
CA GLY A 196 -5.91 13.49 5.35
C GLY A 196 -6.39 13.27 6.79
N VAL A 197 -6.50 12.01 7.23
CA VAL A 197 -6.97 11.67 8.58
C VAL A 197 -5.96 12.15 9.64
N PRO A 198 -4.65 11.85 9.54
CA PRO A 198 -3.67 12.38 10.48
C PRO A 198 -3.61 13.91 10.51
N TYR A 199 -3.76 14.58 9.37
CA TYR A 199 -3.80 16.05 9.29
C TYR A 199 -4.93 16.64 10.14
N VAL A 200 -6.14 16.09 10.01
CA VAL A 200 -7.31 16.53 10.78
C VAL A 200 -7.13 16.21 12.27
N GLN A 201 -6.59 15.03 12.61
CA GLN A 201 -6.30 14.65 14.00
C GLN A 201 -5.26 15.57 14.65
N ALA A 202 -4.31 16.08 13.87
CA ALA A 202 -3.32 17.07 14.31
C ALA A 202 -3.87 18.50 14.44
N GLY A 203 -5.19 18.70 14.24
CA GLY A 203 -5.84 20.00 14.35
C GLY A 203 -5.67 20.89 13.11
N GLY A 204 -5.27 20.32 11.96
CA GLY A 204 -5.19 21.04 10.70
C GLY A 204 -6.57 21.58 10.27
N ALA A 205 -6.63 22.88 9.98
CA ALA A 205 -7.85 23.53 9.47
C ALA A 205 -7.84 23.55 7.94
N LEU A 206 -8.97 23.23 7.30
CA LEU A 206 -9.16 23.49 5.87
C LEU A 206 -9.05 25.00 5.62
N PRO A 207 -8.40 25.45 4.53
CA PRO A 207 -8.39 26.86 4.16
C PRO A 207 -9.82 27.39 4.20
N ARG A 208 -10.07 28.45 4.96
CA ARG A 208 -11.35 29.16 4.88
C ARG A 208 -11.49 29.60 3.43
N LEU A 209 -12.47 29.06 2.71
CA LEU A 209 -12.89 29.60 1.44
C LEU A 209 -13.47 30.98 1.75
N SER A 210 -12.62 32.01 1.66
CA SER A 210 -13.05 33.40 1.70
C SER A 210 -13.84 33.66 0.43
N GLY A 211 -15.16 33.47 0.53
CA GLY A 211 -16.14 34.07 -0.38
C GLY A 211 -16.38 35.52 -0.03
#